data_AF-A0A559IPS1-F1
#
_entry.id   AF-A0A559IPS1-F1
#
_cell.length_a   1.000
_cell.length_b   1.000
_cell.length_c   1.000
_cell.angle_alpha   90.00
_cell.angle_beta   90.00
_cell.angle_gamma   90.00
#
_symmetry.space_group_name_H-M   'P 1'
#
loop_
_entity.id
_entity.type
_entity.pdbx_description
1 polymer ?
#
loop_
_entity_poly.entity_id
_entity_poly.type
_entity_poly.pdbx_seq_one_letter_code
_entity_poly.pdbx_strand_id
1 'polypeptide(L)'
;MKVKRTTMRLVMGLLTAFVILTVGFDTKGEAAALPSKYVLSVVGQNISTSHVYVNDGKSYVSLRALTEKLQTKISYTKRSELYDYHQYEFSFNEERVMVWGNEHRGFWIQSRPVGQDIGPHDKKIYEPEQICVQESDVCKVDKKRYRGPILVKGTLYVPIREIAQALELEVTVKKTDGQTRIDLASA
;
A
#
# COMPACT_ATOMS: atom_id res chain seq x y z
N MET A 1 -77.80 6.57 13.35
CA MET A 1 -79.06 6.13 12.72
C MET A 1 -78.85 5.91 11.21
N LYS A 2 -79.90 5.55 10.45
CA LYS A 2 -79.79 4.93 9.11
C LYS A 2 -79.52 5.91 7.94
N VAL A 3 -78.47 5.60 7.17
CA VAL A 3 -78.39 5.50 5.69
C VAL A 3 -79.43 6.22 4.80
N LYS A 4 -78.92 7.02 3.83
CA LYS A 4 -79.22 7.07 2.36
C LYS A 4 -78.29 8.14 1.71
N ARG A 5 -77.67 7.98 0.52
CA ARG A 5 -78.18 7.92 -0.88
C ARG A 5 -79.04 9.16 -1.24
N THR A 6 -78.92 9.86 -2.37
CA THR A 6 -78.15 9.71 -3.65
C THR A 6 -77.87 11.12 -4.22
N THR A 7 -77.32 11.47 -5.41
CA THR A 7 -77.01 10.85 -6.74
C THR A 7 -75.89 11.71 -7.39
N MET A 8 -74.84 11.19 -8.04
CA MET A 8 -74.71 10.78 -9.46
C MET A 8 -74.67 11.92 -10.51
N ARG A 9 -73.82 11.73 -11.55
CA ARG A 9 -73.62 12.48 -12.82
C ARG A 9 -72.46 13.51 -12.78
N LEU A 10 -71.56 13.61 -13.78
CA LEU A 10 -71.35 12.78 -14.99
C LEU A 10 -69.88 12.92 -15.51
N VAL A 11 -69.40 11.93 -16.30
CA VAL A 11 -68.49 12.07 -17.47
C VAL A 11 -67.16 12.87 -17.29
N MET A 12 -66.00 12.21 -17.21
CA MET A 12 -65.16 11.74 -18.34
C MET A 12 -64.43 12.89 -19.07
N GLY A 13 -63.10 12.90 -19.18
CA GLY A 13 -62.07 12.02 -18.61
C GLY A 13 -60.80 11.98 -19.47
N LEU A 14 -59.69 11.48 -18.93
CA LEU A 14 -58.56 10.96 -19.71
C LEU A 14 -57.72 9.99 -18.86
N LEU A 15 -57.25 8.89 -19.44
CA LEU A 15 -56.19 8.09 -18.84
C LEU A 15 -54.84 8.69 -19.22
N THR A 16 -54.02 9.05 -18.24
CA THR A 16 -52.57 9.08 -18.38
C THR A 16 -51.99 8.02 -17.46
N ALA A 17 -51.56 6.91 -18.04
CA ALA A 17 -51.03 5.77 -17.29
C ALA A 17 -49.70 6.15 -16.65
N PHE A 18 -49.69 6.31 -15.33
CA PHE A 18 -48.44 6.40 -14.57
C PHE A 18 -47.81 5.01 -14.54
N VAL A 19 -46.92 4.74 -15.50
CA VAL A 19 -46.07 3.54 -15.48
C VAL A 19 -45.14 3.67 -14.30
N ILE A 20 -45.48 3.00 -13.20
CA ILE A 20 -44.58 2.87 -12.05
C ILE A 20 -43.43 1.96 -12.50
N LEU A 21 -42.38 2.58 -13.02
CA LEU A 21 -41.08 1.94 -13.14
C LEU A 21 -40.60 1.63 -11.72
N THR A 22 -40.86 0.40 -11.27
CA THR A 22 -40.18 -0.20 -10.13
C THR A 22 -38.73 -0.39 -10.52
N VAL A 23 -37.94 0.69 -10.40
CA VAL A 23 -36.49 0.62 -10.49
C VAL A 23 -36.06 -0.37 -9.43
N GLY A 24 -35.57 -1.52 -9.86
CA GLY A 24 -35.12 -2.55 -8.95
C GLY A 24 -34.08 -1.96 -8.02
N PHE A 25 -34.25 -2.17 -6.71
CA PHE A 25 -33.11 -2.11 -5.82
C PHE A 25 -32.23 -3.31 -6.14
N ASP A 26 -31.45 -3.19 -7.22
CA ASP A 26 -30.26 -4.00 -7.44
C ASP A 26 -29.39 -3.81 -6.22
N THR A 27 -29.51 -4.76 -5.28
CA THR A 27 -28.53 -4.97 -4.23
C THR A 27 -27.20 -5.12 -4.95
N LYS A 28 -26.36 -4.07 -4.91
CA LYS A 28 -25.04 -4.09 -5.55
C LYS A 28 -24.28 -5.27 -4.99
N GLY A 29 -24.26 -6.35 -5.76
CA GLY A 29 -23.59 -7.59 -5.37
C GLY A 29 -22.16 -7.22 -5.00
N GLU A 30 -21.74 -7.65 -3.82
CA GLU A 30 -20.38 -7.40 -3.34
C GLU A 30 -19.42 -7.88 -4.42
N ALA A 31 -18.74 -6.94 -5.08
CA ALA A 31 -18.10 -7.20 -6.36
C ALA A 31 -16.96 -8.18 -6.13
N ALA A 32 -17.22 -9.46 -6.42
CA ALA A 32 -16.36 -10.59 -6.06
C ALA A 32 -14.92 -10.26 -6.42
N ALA A 33 -14.10 -10.05 -5.39
CA ALA A 33 -12.84 -9.33 -5.53
C ALA A 33 -11.95 -10.06 -6.53
N LEU A 34 -11.77 -9.46 -7.72
CA LEU A 34 -11.03 -10.07 -8.81
C LEU A 34 -9.68 -10.57 -8.27
N PRO A 35 -9.35 -11.86 -8.46
CA PRO A 35 -8.19 -12.46 -7.82
C PRO A 35 -6.96 -11.65 -8.17
N SER A 36 -6.27 -11.16 -7.14
CA SER A 36 -5.18 -10.20 -7.33
C SER A 36 -4.17 -10.76 -8.32
N LYS A 37 -3.75 -9.91 -9.26
CA LYS A 37 -2.65 -10.21 -10.18
C LYS A 37 -1.33 -10.44 -9.45
N TYR A 38 -1.27 -10.15 -8.15
CA TYR A 38 -0.10 -10.31 -7.28
C TYR A 38 -0.48 -11.03 -5.98
N VAL A 39 0.17 -12.15 -5.71
CA VAL A 39 0.18 -12.82 -4.41
C VAL A 39 1.59 -12.73 -3.83
N LEU A 40 1.70 -12.24 -2.60
CA LEU A 40 2.95 -12.17 -1.87
C LEU A 40 2.91 -13.16 -0.70
N SER A 41 3.93 -14.00 -0.55
CA SER A 41 4.18 -14.74 0.68
C SER A 41 5.53 -14.36 1.29
N VAL A 42 5.63 -14.46 2.61
CA VAL A 42 6.81 -14.13 3.40
C VAL A 42 6.99 -15.22 4.45
N VAL A 43 8.11 -15.94 4.39
CA VAL A 43 8.41 -17.11 5.25
C VAL A 43 7.21 -18.07 5.28
N GLY A 44 6.73 -18.44 4.08
CA GLY A 44 5.57 -19.32 3.86
C GLY A 44 4.19 -18.70 4.13
N GLN A 45 4.09 -17.53 4.76
CA GLN A 45 2.82 -16.90 5.10
C GLN A 45 2.35 -15.91 4.03
N ASN A 46 1.14 -16.09 3.50
CA ASN A 46 0.55 -15.13 2.56
C ASN A 46 0.26 -13.78 3.23
N ILE A 47 0.60 -12.69 2.54
CA ILE A 47 0.20 -11.31 2.86
C ILE A 47 -1.08 -10.99 2.08
N SER A 48 -2.02 -10.28 2.72
CA SER A 48 -3.24 -9.83 2.07
C SER A 48 -2.93 -8.93 0.88
N THR A 49 -3.67 -9.11 -0.21
CA THR A 49 -3.52 -8.34 -1.46
C THR A 49 -3.76 -6.85 -1.25
N SER A 50 -4.55 -6.47 -0.23
CA SER A 50 -4.74 -5.09 0.25
C SER A 50 -3.47 -4.42 0.79
N HIS A 51 -2.41 -5.20 1.07
CA HIS A 51 -1.10 -4.72 1.53
C HIS A 51 -0.01 -4.87 0.47
N VAL A 52 -0.37 -5.27 -0.76
CA VAL A 52 0.51 -5.25 -1.93
C VAL A 52 0.09 -4.09 -2.82
N TYR A 53 1.05 -3.25 -3.20
CA TYR A 53 0.84 -2.12 -4.10
C TYR A 53 1.78 -2.24 -5.30
N VAL A 54 1.34 -1.79 -6.48
CA VAL A 54 2.12 -1.92 -7.72
C VAL A 54 2.05 -0.59 -8.47
N ASN A 55 3.22 -0.04 -8.80
CA ASN A 55 3.36 1.21 -9.55
C ASN A 55 4.56 1.12 -10.49
N ASP A 56 4.41 1.59 -11.73
CA ASP A 56 5.43 1.57 -12.79
C ASP A 56 6.13 0.20 -12.96
N GLY A 57 5.34 -0.88 -12.87
CA GLY A 57 5.82 -2.27 -12.96
C GLY A 57 6.56 -2.78 -11.71
N LYS A 58 6.87 -1.94 -10.73
CA LYS A 58 7.51 -2.31 -9.47
C LYS A 58 6.46 -2.69 -8.42
N SER A 59 6.73 -3.75 -7.66
CA SER A 59 5.85 -4.25 -6.60
C SER A 59 6.36 -3.83 -5.22
N TYR A 60 5.44 -3.43 -4.35
CA TYR A 60 5.67 -2.89 -3.01
C TYR A 60 4.80 -3.62 -1.99
N VAL A 61 5.24 -3.68 -0.74
CA VAL A 61 4.50 -4.25 0.39
C VAL A 61 4.37 -3.22 1.51
N SER A 62 3.22 -3.19 2.19
CA SER A 62 3.06 -2.42 3.42
C SER A 62 4.10 -2.87 4.45
N LEU A 63 4.95 -1.94 4.92
CA LEU A 63 6.05 -2.27 5.83
C LEU A 63 5.55 -2.95 7.11
N ARG A 64 4.41 -2.48 7.64
CA ARG A 64 3.74 -3.07 8.80
C ARG A 64 3.30 -4.53 8.54
N ALA A 65 2.68 -4.80 7.40
CA ALA A 65 2.20 -6.14 7.07
C ALA A 65 3.36 -7.13 6.85
N LEU A 66 4.48 -6.64 6.31
CA LEU A 66 5.73 -7.40 6.21
C LEU A 66 6.25 -7.80 7.59
N THR A 67 6.41 -6.84 8.52
CA THR A 67 6.91 -7.12 9.87
C THR A 67 5.95 -7.97 10.70
N GLU A 68 4.64 -7.81 10.53
CA GLU A 68 3.62 -8.68 11.16
C GLU A 68 3.76 -10.14 10.70
N LYS A 69 4.22 -10.41 9.47
CA LYS A 69 4.52 -11.79 9.00
C LYS A 69 5.87 -12.30 9.46
N LEU A 70 6.89 -11.44 9.50
CA LEU A 70 8.22 -11.75 10.07
C LEU A 70 8.20 -11.87 11.61
N GLN A 71 7.06 -11.56 12.25
CA GLN A 71 6.88 -11.51 13.72
C GLN A 71 7.78 -10.48 14.42
N THR A 72 8.22 -9.44 13.69
CA THR A 72 9.13 -8.41 14.17
C THR A 72 8.40 -7.15 14.63
N LYS A 73 8.99 -6.43 15.59
CA LYS A 73 8.48 -5.14 16.07
C LYS A 73 9.14 -3.99 15.31
N ILE A 74 8.33 -3.09 14.76
CA ILE A 74 8.79 -1.81 14.23
C ILE A 74 8.95 -0.83 15.40
N SER A 75 10.16 -0.27 15.54
CA SER A 75 10.40 1.01 16.20
C SER A 75 10.10 2.14 15.21
N TYR A 76 9.44 3.20 15.67
CA TYR A 76 9.18 4.40 14.87
C TYR A 76 9.61 5.66 15.62
N THR A 77 10.38 6.50 14.93
CA THR A 77 10.83 7.80 15.41
C THR A 77 10.50 8.85 14.36
N LYS A 78 10.04 10.03 14.80
CA LYS A 78 9.98 11.24 13.98
C LYS A 78 11.11 12.17 14.41
N ARG A 79 11.94 12.63 13.47
CA ARG A 79 12.95 13.67 13.69
C ARG A 79 12.52 14.95 13.00
N SER A 80 12.64 16.09 13.67
CA SER A 80 12.37 17.40 13.07
C SER A 80 13.70 18.13 12.92
N GLU A 81 14.14 18.29 11.67
CA GLU A 81 15.39 18.95 11.27
C GLU A 81 15.03 20.11 10.32
N LEU A 82 15.77 20.32 9.22
CA LEU A 82 15.33 21.18 8.11
C LEU A 82 13.99 20.72 7.50
N TYR A 83 13.68 19.43 7.63
CA TYR A 83 12.39 18.82 7.33
C TYR A 83 12.00 17.87 8.46
N ASP A 84 10.72 17.53 8.54
CA ASP A 84 10.28 16.35 9.29
C ASP A 84 10.72 15.09 8.55
N TYR A 85 11.49 14.22 9.22
CA TYR A 85 11.87 12.89 8.75
C TYR A 85 11.18 11.81 9.60
N HIS A 86 10.71 10.78 8.92
CA HIS A 86 10.23 9.54 9.52
C HIS A 86 11.36 8.51 9.51
N GLN A 87 11.53 7.76 10.59
CA GLN A 87 12.50 6.66 10.71
C GLN A 87 11.77 5.44 11.25
N TYR A 88 11.80 4.34 10.49
CA TYR A 88 11.24 3.04 10.86
C TYR A 88 12.39 2.04 10.95
N GLU A 89 12.56 1.40 12.10
CA GLU A 89 13.58 0.37 12.33
C GLU A 89 12.97 -0.93 12.81
N PHE A 90 13.50 -2.06 12.33
CA PHE A 90 13.17 -3.40 12.80
C PHE A 90 14.36 -4.33 12.55
N SER A 91 14.45 -5.43 13.29
CA SER A 91 15.47 -6.47 13.08
C SER A 91 14.82 -7.81 12.77
N PHE A 92 15.42 -8.56 11.84
CA PHE A 92 15.06 -9.92 11.46
C PHE A 92 16.33 -10.71 11.18
N ASN A 93 16.41 -11.95 11.67
CA ASN A 93 17.66 -12.71 11.72
C ASN A 93 18.81 -11.83 12.30
N GLU A 94 19.93 -11.73 11.60
CA GLU A 94 21.11 -10.95 12.02
C GLU A 94 21.13 -9.52 11.45
N GLU A 95 20.12 -9.09 10.70
CA GLU A 95 20.06 -7.75 10.08
C GLU A 95 19.06 -6.82 10.78
N ARG A 96 19.46 -5.56 10.95
CA ARG A 96 18.61 -4.43 11.34
C ARG A 96 18.38 -3.54 10.12
N VAL A 97 17.12 -3.44 9.69
CA VAL A 97 16.71 -2.59 8.57
C VAL A 97 16.23 -1.25 9.10
N MET A 98 16.71 -0.17 8.47
CA MET A 98 16.21 1.18 8.65
C MET A 98 15.61 1.70 7.34
N VAL A 99 14.34 2.09 7.39
CA VAL A 99 13.65 2.81 6.31
C VAL A 99 13.38 4.22 6.83
N TRP A 100 14.03 5.22 6.25
CA TRP A 100 13.96 6.60 6.75
C TRP A 100 13.83 7.62 5.62
N GLY A 101 13.21 8.77 5.88
CA GLY A 101 12.97 9.79 4.85
C GLY A 101 11.66 10.57 5.02
N ASN A 102 11.24 11.24 3.94
CA ASN A 102 9.96 11.93 3.83
C ASN A 102 9.52 12.12 2.36
N GLU A 103 8.31 12.64 2.13
CA GLU A 103 7.77 12.85 0.78
C GLU A 103 8.45 13.98 -0.02
N HIS A 104 9.30 14.80 0.60
CA HIS A 104 10.03 15.88 -0.05
C HIS A 104 11.38 15.43 -0.60
N ARG A 105 12.18 14.72 0.22
CA ARG A 105 13.53 14.21 -0.09
C ARG A 105 13.57 12.74 -0.50
N GLY A 106 12.43 12.05 -0.42
CA GLY A 106 12.33 10.61 -0.65
C GLY A 106 12.68 9.81 0.60
N PHE A 107 12.59 8.48 0.47
CA PHE A 107 12.99 7.53 1.50
C PHE A 107 14.19 6.70 1.05
N TRP A 108 15.12 6.52 1.98
CA TRP A 108 16.24 5.60 1.91
C TRP A 108 15.84 4.23 2.47
N ILE A 109 16.56 3.18 2.08
CA ILE A 109 16.55 1.86 2.73
C ILE A 109 18.00 1.51 3.03
N GLN A 110 18.29 1.16 4.27
CA GLN A 110 19.60 0.74 4.75
C GLN A 110 19.44 -0.52 5.60
N SER A 111 20.46 -1.38 5.63
CA SER A 111 20.54 -2.48 6.59
C SER A 111 21.92 -2.51 7.27
N ARG A 112 22.02 -3.18 8.41
CA ARG A 112 23.21 -3.23 9.26
C ARG A 112 23.15 -4.48 10.15
N PRO A 113 24.27 -5.19 10.38
CA PRO A 113 24.28 -6.31 11.32
C PRO A 113 23.84 -5.91 12.73
N VAL A 114 23.04 -6.75 13.37
CA VAL A 114 22.52 -6.55 14.72
C VAL A 114 23.67 -6.43 15.72
N GLY A 115 23.61 -5.42 16.57
CA GLY A 115 24.65 -5.11 17.56
C GLY A 115 25.72 -4.13 17.08
N GLN A 116 25.78 -3.81 15.78
CA GLN A 116 26.66 -2.75 15.26
C GLN A 116 26.04 -1.36 15.42
N ASP A 117 26.88 -0.34 15.53
CA ASP A 117 26.49 1.07 15.52
C ASP A 117 26.33 1.64 14.10
N ILE A 118 25.69 2.81 14.00
CA ILE A 118 25.47 3.54 12.73
C ILE A 118 26.81 4.02 12.17
N GLY A 119 27.03 3.86 10.87
CA GLY A 119 28.22 4.34 10.15
C GLY A 119 28.77 3.30 9.16
N PRO A 120 30.02 2.82 9.34
CA PRO A 120 30.74 2.06 8.30
C PRO A 120 30.15 0.66 8.02
N HIS A 121 29.22 0.18 8.85
CA HIS A 121 28.55 -1.11 8.69
C HIS A 121 27.16 -1.01 8.03
N ASP A 122 26.67 0.20 7.73
CA ASP A 122 25.37 0.41 7.09
C ASP A 122 25.44 0.12 5.57
N LYS A 123 24.87 -1.02 5.15
CA LYS A 123 24.62 -1.39 3.76
C LYS A 123 23.58 -0.42 3.18
N LYS A 124 23.97 0.48 2.27
CA LYS A 124 23.02 1.31 1.49
C LYS A 124 22.28 0.45 0.46
N ILE A 125 21.00 0.14 0.70
CA ILE A 125 20.19 -0.70 -0.18
C ILE A 125 19.37 0.12 -1.19
N TYR A 126 18.86 1.28 -0.76
CA TYR A 126 18.24 2.26 -1.65
C TYR A 126 18.54 3.69 -1.19
N GLU A 127 18.88 4.57 -2.14
CA GLU A 127 19.11 5.99 -1.93
C GLU A 127 18.25 6.79 -2.95
N PRO A 128 17.42 7.74 -2.51
CA PRO A 128 16.63 8.58 -3.41
C PRO A 128 17.53 9.48 -4.25
N GLU A 129 17.32 9.48 -5.57
CA GLU A 129 17.88 10.52 -6.43
C GLU A 129 17.24 11.87 -6.11
N GLN A 130 18.07 12.91 -5.92
CA GLN A 130 17.63 14.25 -5.55
C GLN A 130 18.13 15.30 -6.53
N ILE A 131 17.29 16.31 -6.75
CA ILE A 131 17.59 17.53 -7.49
C ILE A 131 17.75 18.64 -6.46
N CYS A 132 18.98 19.10 -6.26
CA CYS A 132 19.30 20.25 -5.42
C CYS A 132 19.19 21.56 -6.21
N VAL A 133 18.83 22.64 -5.52
CA VAL A 133 19.07 24.01 -6.03
C VAL A 133 20.58 24.28 -5.93
N GLN A 134 21.15 24.98 -6.90
CA GLN A 134 22.56 25.38 -6.82
C GLN A 134 22.80 26.27 -5.60
N GLU A 135 23.96 26.12 -4.97
CA GLU A 135 24.39 26.93 -3.82
C GLU A 135 23.43 26.86 -2.61
N SER A 136 22.68 25.75 -2.45
CA SER A 136 21.70 25.56 -1.38
C SER A 136 21.52 24.10 -0.94
N ASP A 137 21.31 23.87 0.36
CA ASP A 137 20.92 22.57 0.92
C ASP A 137 19.48 22.13 0.54
N VAL A 138 18.73 22.98 -0.16
CA VAL A 138 17.36 22.68 -0.61
C VAL A 138 17.39 21.68 -1.77
N CYS A 139 17.34 20.41 -1.41
CA CYS A 139 17.23 19.26 -2.31
C CYS A 139 15.86 18.58 -2.16
N LYS A 140 15.26 18.24 -3.30
CA LYS A 140 13.99 17.49 -3.42
C LYS A 140 14.18 16.23 -4.25
N VAL A 141 13.38 15.20 -4.00
CA VAL A 141 13.44 13.94 -4.76
C VAL A 141 13.08 14.13 -6.24
N ASP A 142 13.82 13.49 -7.16
CA ASP A 142 13.39 13.39 -8.56
C ASP A 142 12.23 12.40 -8.67
N LYS A 143 11.00 12.92 -8.61
CA LYS A 143 9.77 12.12 -8.73
C LYS A 143 9.65 11.34 -10.05
N LYS A 144 10.40 11.66 -11.11
CA LYS A 144 10.41 10.87 -12.36
C LYS A 144 11.25 9.60 -12.21
N ARG A 145 12.39 9.69 -11.53
CA ARG A 145 13.35 8.58 -11.32
C ARG A 145 13.12 7.82 -10.02
N TYR A 146 12.39 8.39 -9.06
CA TYR A 146 12.13 7.79 -7.75
C TYR A 146 11.40 6.45 -7.84
N ARG A 147 11.96 5.42 -7.20
CA ARG A 147 11.38 4.06 -7.10
C ARG A 147 11.56 3.47 -5.70
N GLY A 148 11.77 4.33 -4.70
CA GLY A 148 11.92 3.98 -3.28
C GLY A 148 10.59 3.83 -2.54
N PRO A 149 10.60 3.73 -1.20
CA PRO A 149 9.40 3.64 -0.38
C PRO A 149 8.42 4.81 -0.59
N ILE A 150 7.12 4.53 -0.52
CA ILE A 150 6.05 5.49 -0.81
C ILE A 150 4.99 5.48 0.28
N LEU A 151 4.54 6.66 0.70
CA LEU A 151 3.42 6.82 1.61
C LEU A 151 2.11 6.85 0.81
N VAL A 152 1.18 5.95 1.11
CA VAL A 152 -0.14 5.90 0.47
C VAL A 152 -1.19 5.86 1.55
N LYS A 153 -1.94 6.98 1.70
CA LYS A 153 -2.97 7.16 2.73
C LYS A 153 -2.48 6.86 4.15
N GLY A 154 -1.26 7.31 4.49
CA GLY A 154 -0.62 7.09 5.80
C GLY A 154 0.05 5.72 5.98
N THR A 155 -0.12 4.77 5.06
CA THR A 155 0.61 3.50 5.06
C THR A 155 1.91 3.64 4.27
N LEU A 156 3.04 3.30 4.89
CA LEU A 156 4.33 3.20 4.18
C LEU A 156 4.42 1.87 3.44
N TYR A 157 4.58 1.92 2.12
CA TYR A 157 4.85 0.79 1.26
C TYR A 157 6.33 0.80 0.83
N VAL A 158 7.03 -0.30 1.07
CA VAL A 158 8.44 -0.50 0.68
C VAL A 158 8.54 -1.40 -0.55
N PRO A 159 9.43 -1.12 -1.52
CA PRO A 159 9.59 -1.96 -2.70
C PRO A 159 10.17 -3.32 -2.32
N ILE A 160 9.61 -4.39 -2.89
CA ILE A 160 9.79 -5.76 -2.38
C ILE A 160 11.22 -6.30 -2.58
N ARG A 161 11.89 -5.93 -3.68
CA ARG A 161 13.26 -6.42 -3.96
C ARG A 161 14.27 -5.83 -2.99
N GLU A 162 14.21 -4.52 -2.80
CA GLU A 162 15.12 -3.79 -1.91
C GLU A 162 14.87 -4.15 -0.44
N ILE A 163 13.62 -4.30 0.01
CA ILE A 163 13.38 -4.71 1.40
C ILE A 163 13.79 -6.17 1.65
N ALA A 164 13.68 -7.06 0.67
CA ALA A 164 14.19 -8.43 0.77
C ALA A 164 15.73 -8.46 0.81
N GLN A 165 16.40 -7.67 -0.04
CA GLN A 165 17.85 -7.50 -0.01
C GLN A 165 18.34 -6.94 1.34
N ALA A 166 17.60 -6.00 1.93
CA ALA A 166 17.90 -5.45 3.26
C ALA A 166 17.73 -6.47 4.41
N LEU A 167 16.98 -7.55 4.18
CA LEU A 167 16.71 -8.61 5.15
C LEU A 167 17.46 -9.92 4.84
N GLU A 168 18.32 -9.90 3.82
CA GLU A 168 19.01 -11.07 3.24
C GLU A 168 18.05 -12.25 2.94
N LEU A 169 16.86 -11.91 2.42
CA LEU A 169 15.83 -12.84 1.95
C LEU A 169 15.95 -13.10 0.45
N GLU A 170 15.79 -14.35 0.03
CA GLU A 170 15.61 -14.71 -1.37
C GLU A 170 14.28 -14.17 -1.93
N VAL A 171 14.29 -13.79 -3.21
CA VAL A 171 13.10 -13.27 -3.93
C VAL A 171 12.74 -14.20 -5.08
N THR A 172 11.91 -15.21 -4.83
CA THR A 172 11.34 -16.06 -5.88
C THR A 172 10.15 -15.34 -6.54
N VAL A 173 10.14 -15.24 -7.87
CA VAL A 173 9.02 -14.71 -8.65
C VAL A 173 8.56 -15.75 -9.68
N LYS A 174 7.30 -16.17 -9.59
CA LYS A 174 6.66 -17.14 -10.48
C LYS A 174 5.46 -16.50 -11.17
N LYS A 175 5.16 -16.92 -12.40
CA LYS A 175 3.95 -16.53 -13.13
C LYS A 175 3.16 -17.79 -13.46
N THR A 176 1.90 -17.82 -13.05
CA THR A 176 1.00 -18.98 -13.19
C THR A 176 -0.40 -18.44 -13.41
N ASP A 177 -1.08 -18.90 -14.46
CA ASP A 177 -2.49 -18.61 -14.75
C ASP A 177 -2.89 -17.11 -14.69
N GLY A 178 -2.00 -16.23 -15.18
CA GLY A 178 -2.19 -14.78 -15.20
C GLY A 178 -1.87 -14.06 -13.87
N GLN A 179 -1.59 -14.82 -12.80
CA GLN A 179 -1.16 -14.31 -11.51
C GLN A 179 0.38 -14.31 -11.40
N THR A 180 0.94 -13.25 -10.81
CA THR A 180 2.34 -13.17 -10.41
C THR A 180 2.43 -13.52 -8.92
N ARG A 181 3.09 -14.63 -8.59
CA ARG A 181 3.40 -15.01 -7.21
C ARG A 181 4.82 -14.53 -6.88
N ILE A 182 4.96 -13.87 -5.74
CA ILE A 182 6.23 -13.44 -5.18
C ILE A 182 6.35 -14.14 -3.82
N ASP A 183 7.43 -14.89 -3.62
CA ASP A 183 7.73 -15.59 -2.38
C ASP A 183 9.04 -15.05 -1.82
N LEU A 184 9.00 -14.52 -0.58
CA LEU A 184 10.18 -14.16 0.19
C LEU A 184 10.49 -15.27 1.22
N ALA A 185 11.71 -15.76 1.23
CA ALA A 185 12.18 -16.80 2.14
C ALA A 185 13.60 -16.48 2.64
N SER A 186 13.99 -17.08 3.77
CA SER A 186 15.42 -17.14 4.13
C SER A 186 16.19 -17.88 3.04
N ALA A 187 17.44 -17.48 2.82
CA ALA A 187 18.45 -18.32 2.16
C ALA A 187 18.85 -19.53 3.03
#